data_AF-A0AA36DZJ5-F1
#
_entry.id   AF-A0AA36DZJ5-F1
#
_cell.length_a   1.000
_cell.length_b   1.000
_cell.length_c   1.000
_cell.angle_alpha   90.00
_cell.angle_beta   90.00
_cell.angle_gamma   90.00
#
_symmetry.space_group_name_H-M   'P 1'
#
loop_
_entity.id
_entity.type
_entity.pdbx_description
1 polymer ?
#
loop_
_entity_poly.entity_id
_entity_poly.type
_entity_poly.pdbx_seq_one_letter_code
_entity_poly.pdbx_strand_id
1 'polypeptide(L)'
;MKKMKWFLGDKVGGREVDFFLDIVLIVKEEGDIVQTRWCRLVPIKLNVLLWRFLRDRIPTRGNLVKRGIDIHSILCPMCSLQSEDCSHTFVKCEIANQIWDKVFKWLDLPFLLFNDVLELFIWIDSLRIKKKKKNVVEVICIVVIWVL
;
A
#
# COMPACT_ATOMS: atom_id res chain seq x y z
N MET A 1 0.36 -24.73 17.93
CA MET A 1 0.45 -23.30 17.55
C MET A 1 1.82 -23.06 16.90
N LYS A 2 1.92 -23.04 15.56
CA LYS A 2 3.21 -22.88 14.86
C LYS A 2 3.63 -21.41 14.92
N LYS A 3 4.77 -21.11 15.56
CA LYS A 3 5.42 -19.80 15.52
C LYS A 3 5.79 -19.47 14.06
N MET A 4 5.26 -18.39 13.50
CA MET A 4 5.81 -17.81 12.28
C MET A 4 7.24 -17.35 12.58
N LYS A 5 8.22 -17.99 11.94
CA LYS A 5 9.61 -17.54 11.92
C LYS A 5 9.79 -16.66 10.69
N TRP A 6 10.11 -15.40 10.92
CA TRP A 6 10.55 -14.47 9.88
C TRP A 6 12.04 -14.72 9.65
N PHE A 7 12.40 -15.18 8.45
CA PHE A 7 13.80 -15.25 8.04
C PHE A 7 14.19 -13.87 7.53
N LEU A 8 14.92 -13.09 8.34
CA LEU A 8 15.80 -12.07 7.79
C LEU A 8 16.95 -12.83 7.13
N GLY A 9 17.17 -12.61 5.83
CA GLY A 9 18.32 -13.18 5.13
C GLY A 9 19.62 -12.80 5.85
N ASP A 10 20.45 -13.80 6.10
CA ASP A 10 21.72 -13.64 6.80
C ASP A 10 22.72 -12.81 5.98
N LYS A 11 23.51 -12.04 6.72
CA LYS A 11 24.48 -11.05 6.23
C LYS A 11 25.53 -11.68 5.32
N VAL A 12 25.74 -11.09 4.15
CA VAL A 12 26.96 -11.31 3.35
C VAL A 12 27.90 -10.13 3.55
N GLY A 13 29.01 -10.42 4.24
CA GLY A 13 30.35 -9.82 4.13
C GLY A 13 30.52 -8.33 3.78
N GLY A 14 30.86 -7.55 4.81
CA GLY A 14 32.00 -6.61 4.80
C GLY A 14 32.20 -5.69 3.60
N ARG A 15 31.51 -4.54 3.61
CA ARG A 15 32.01 -3.18 3.37
C ARG A 15 30.84 -2.23 3.64
N GLU A 16 31.14 -1.09 4.26
CA GLU A 16 30.24 0.02 4.66
C GLU A 16 28.73 -0.21 4.50
N VAL A 17 28.03 -0.30 5.61
CA VAL A 17 26.57 -0.47 5.72
C VAL A 17 25.79 0.47 4.81
N ASP A 18 25.45 -0.02 3.62
CA ASP A 18 24.37 0.50 2.79
C ASP A 18 23.04 0.33 3.55
N PHE A 19 22.69 1.34 4.34
CA PHE A 19 21.42 1.44 5.09
C PHE A 19 20.18 1.53 4.19
N PHE A 20 20.33 1.41 2.86
CA PHE A 20 19.34 1.81 1.86
C PHE A 20 18.92 0.71 0.87
N LEU A 21 19.41 -0.51 1.02
CA LEU A 21 19.03 -1.63 0.16
C LEU A 21 17.97 -2.52 0.82
N ASP A 22 17.11 -3.08 -0.04
CA ASP A 22 15.94 -3.95 0.21
C ASP A 22 14.58 -3.24 0.33
N ILE A 23 14.07 -2.71 -0.80
CA ILE A 23 12.67 -2.22 -0.95
C ILE A 23 11.72 -3.28 -1.52
N VAL A 24 12.21 -4.45 -1.96
CA VAL A 24 11.35 -5.51 -2.51
C VAL A 24 11.69 -6.83 -1.83
N LEU A 25 10.88 -7.23 -0.84
CA LEU A 25 10.83 -8.63 -0.45
C LEU A 25 9.84 -9.32 -1.38
N ILE A 26 10.35 -10.12 -2.32
CA ILE A 26 9.49 -11.00 -3.12
C ILE A 26 9.12 -12.19 -2.23
N VAL A 27 7.94 -12.16 -1.62
CA VAL A 27 7.39 -13.37 -0.98
C VAL A 27 6.79 -14.22 -2.10
N LYS A 28 7.53 -15.24 -2.52
CA LYS A 28 7.08 -16.24 -3.49
C LYS A 28 6.10 -17.18 -2.77
N GLU A 29 4.81 -17.03 -3.03
CA GLU A 29 3.82 -18.08 -2.79
C GLU A 29 3.38 -18.65 -4.15
N GLU A 30 3.14 -19.95 -4.21
CA GLU A 30 2.90 -20.73 -5.43
C GLU A 30 1.83 -20.08 -6.34
N GLY A 31 2.24 -19.70 -7.56
CA GLY A 31 1.33 -19.36 -8.67
C GLY A 31 1.29 -17.89 -9.07
N ASP A 32 1.33 -16.95 -8.13
CA ASP A 32 1.22 -15.50 -8.40
C ASP A 32 2.37 -14.71 -7.74
N ILE A 33 3.15 -13.99 -8.55
CA ILE A 33 4.18 -13.07 -8.04
C ILE A 33 3.48 -11.82 -7.51
N VAL A 34 2.96 -11.87 -6.28
CA VAL A 34 2.53 -10.66 -5.58
C VAL A 34 3.79 -9.94 -5.07
N GLN A 35 4.29 -8.98 -5.84
CA GLN A 35 5.43 -8.16 -5.44
C GLN A 35 5.06 -7.42 -4.14
N THR A 36 5.73 -7.74 -3.03
CA THR A 36 5.51 -7.01 -1.78
C THR A 36 6.43 -5.81 -1.74
N ARG A 37 5.83 -4.61 -1.65
CA ARG A 37 6.56 -3.35 -1.54
C ARG A 37 6.82 -3.09 -0.07
N TRP A 38 8.04 -3.38 0.38
CA TRP A 38 8.40 -3.32 1.80
C TRP A 38 9.24 -2.09 2.08
N CYS A 39 8.72 -1.16 2.88
CA CYS A 39 9.42 0.07 3.21
C CYS A 39 9.98 0.00 4.64
N ARG A 40 11.32 0.04 4.79
CA ARG A 40 11.98 0.01 6.11
C ARG A 40 11.80 1.32 6.90
N LEU A 41 11.34 2.38 6.24
CA LEU A 41 11.13 3.70 6.84
C LEU A 41 9.75 3.85 7.51
N VAL A 42 8.88 2.84 7.40
CA VAL A 42 7.57 2.82 8.06
C VAL A 42 7.49 1.72 9.11
N PRO A 43 6.63 1.87 10.15
CA PRO A 43 6.37 0.80 11.09
C PRO A 43 5.87 -0.48 10.40
N ILE A 44 6.23 -1.64 10.96
CA ILE A 44 5.87 -2.97 10.45
C ILE A 44 4.37 -3.12 10.10
N LYS A 45 3.49 -2.53 10.92
CA LYS A 45 2.03 -2.59 10.74
C LYS A 45 1.56 -1.94 9.43
N LEU A 46 2.25 -0.90 8.94
CA LEU A 46 1.94 -0.24 7.68
C LEU A 46 2.33 -1.14 6.49
N ASN A 47 3.49 -1.79 6.56
CA ASN A 47 3.88 -2.79 5.56
C ASN A 47 2.92 -3.97 5.53
N VAL A 48 2.45 -4.45 6.70
CA VAL A 48 1.45 -5.51 6.78
C VAL A 48 0.12 -5.07 6.18
N LEU A 49 -0.31 -3.83 6.40
CA LEU A 49 -1.52 -3.29 5.76
C LEU A 49 -1.37 -3.34 4.22
N LEU A 50 -0.26 -2.83 3.69
CA LEU A 50 -0.03 -2.82 2.25
C LEU A 50 0.05 -4.23 1.67
N TRP A 51 0.71 -5.16 2.37
CA TRP A 51 0.74 -6.57 2.00
C TRP A 51 -0.67 -7.20 1.96
N ARG A 52 -1.53 -6.86 2.93
CA ARG A 52 -2.94 -7.31 2.94
C ARG A 52 -3.74 -6.69 1.79
N PHE A 53 -3.50 -5.41 1.49
CA PHE A 53 -4.14 -4.73 0.35
C PHE A 53 -3.84 -5.46 -0.95
N LEU A 54 -2.55 -5.70 -1.24
CA LEU A 54 -2.09 -6.32 -2.50
C LEU A 54 -2.63 -7.74 -2.72
N ARG A 55 -3.26 -8.33 -1.71
CA ARG A 55 -3.82 -9.68 -1.71
C ARG A 55 -5.34 -9.69 -1.54
N ASP A 56 -5.98 -8.53 -1.63
CA ASP A 56 -7.42 -8.34 -1.38
C ASP A 56 -7.86 -8.93 -0.01
N ARG A 57 -7.01 -8.80 1.01
CA ARG A 57 -7.23 -9.34 2.37
C ARG A 57 -7.57 -8.29 3.42
N ILE A 58 -7.92 -7.08 2.97
CA ILE A 58 -8.46 -6.02 3.82
C ILE A 58 -9.95 -6.29 4.03
N PRO A 59 -10.48 -6.09 5.26
CA PRO A 59 -11.88 -6.34 5.59
C PRO A 59 -12.80 -5.22 5.06
N THR A 60 -12.79 -4.97 3.76
CA THR A 60 -13.80 -4.13 3.09
C THR A 60 -15.16 -4.83 3.14
N ARG A 61 -16.27 -4.09 3.06
CA ARG A 61 -17.61 -4.67 3.02
C ARG A 61 -17.75 -5.70 1.89
N GLY A 62 -17.20 -5.42 0.71
CA GLY A 62 -17.16 -6.38 -0.39
C GLY A 62 -16.45 -7.69 -0.02
N ASN A 63 -15.30 -7.61 0.66
CA ASN A 63 -14.55 -8.81 1.07
C ASN A 63 -15.18 -9.56 2.25
N LEU A 64 -15.90 -8.86 3.12
CA LEU A 64 -16.66 -9.47 4.20
C LEU A 64 -17.86 -10.25 3.66
N VAL A 65 -18.60 -9.69 2.69
CA VAL A 65 -19.69 -10.41 2.00
C VAL A 65 -19.18 -11.63 1.25
N LYS A 66 -18.05 -11.53 0.54
CA LYS A 66 -17.38 -12.69 -0.12
C LYS A 66 -17.05 -13.81 0.87
N ARG A 67 -16.89 -13.50 2.17
CA ARG A 67 -16.62 -14.47 3.25
C ARG A 67 -17.88 -14.96 3.96
N GLY A 68 -19.06 -14.61 3.47
CA GLY A 68 -20.35 -15.02 4.05
C GLY A 68 -20.75 -14.25 5.30
N ILE A 69 -20.12 -13.11 5.57
CA ILE A 69 -20.55 -12.22 6.67
C ILE A 69 -21.70 -11.36 6.14
N ASP A 70 -22.83 -11.41 6.83
CA ASP A 70 -24.00 -10.58 6.51
C ASP A 70 -23.74 -9.11 6.88
N ILE A 71 -23.97 -8.22 5.92
CA ILE A 71 -23.76 -6.78 6.06
C ILE A 71 -24.96 -6.06 5.45
N HIS A 72 -25.52 -5.12 6.19
CA HIS A 72 -26.70 -4.36 5.79
C HIS A 72 -26.52 -3.59 4.45
N SER A 73 -25.30 -3.15 4.12
CA SER A 73 -25.01 -2.45 2.88
C SER A 73 -23.58 -2.68 2.43
N ILE A 74 -23.39 -2.87 1.12
CA ILE A 74 -22.07 -3.00 0.48
C ILE A 74 -21.45 -1.65 0.13
N LEU A 75 -22.19 -0.55 0.27
CA LEU A 75 -21.72 0.78 -0.11
C LEU A 75 -20.53 1.21 0.76
N CYS A 76 -19.62 1.97 0.18
CA CYS A 76 -18.47 2.55 0.86
C CYS A 76 -18.93 3.40 2.05
N PRO A 77 -18.42 3.18 3.28
CA PRO A 77 -18.83 3.95 4.46
C PRO A 77 -18.42 5.42 4.37
N MET A 78 -17.42 5.76 3.55
CA MET A 78 -16.95 7.13 3.38
C MET A 78 -17.85 7.94 2.45
N CYS A 79 -18.06 7.48 1.21
CA CYS A 79 -18.84 8.24 0.23
C CYS A 79 -20.31 7.84 0.13
N SER A 80 -20.68 6.61 0.53
CA SER A 80 -22.02 6.03 0.35
C SER A 80 -22.52 5.98 -1.11
N LEU A 81 -21.63 6.07 -2.11
CA LEU A 81 -22.00 6.13 -3.53
C LEU A 81 -21.71 4.85 -4.32
N GLN A 82 -20.61 4.15 -4.03
CA GLN A 82 -20.20 2.93 -4.73
C GLN A 82 -19.93 1.80 -3.75
N SER A 83 -19.92 0.55 -4.23
CA SER A 83 -19.56 -0.61 -3.40
C SER A 83 -18.13 -0.47 -2.86
N GLU A 84 -17.94 -0.86 -1.60
CA GLU A 84 -16.64 -0.85 -0.96
C GLU A 84 -15.79 -2.05 -1.41
N ASP A 85 -14.72 -1.74 -2.13
CA ASP A 85 -13.61 -2.66 -2.38
C ASP A 85 -12.28 -1.96 -2.06
N CYS A 86 -11.17 -2.70 -2.13
CA CYS A 86 -9.87 -2.15 -1.78
C CYS A 86 -9.51 -0.93 -2.65
N SER A 87 -9.70 -1.01 -3.97
CA SER A 87 -9.39 0.11 -4.87
C SER A 87 -10.26 1.34 -4.58
N HIS A 88 -11.54 1.14 -4.32
CA HIS A 88 -12.47 2.20 -3.97
C HIS A 88 -12.07 2.85 -2.65
N THR A 89 -11.87 2.08 -1.58
CA THR A 89 -11.49 2.63 -0.27
C THR A 89 -10.23 3.50 -0.35
N PHE A 90 -9.18 3.06 -1.04
CA PHE A 90 -7.88 3.76 -0.97
C PHE A 90 -7.64 4.80 -2.07
N VAL A 91 -8.21 4.64 -3.27
CA VAL A 91 -7.86 5.54 -4.39
C VAL A 91 -9.03 5.99 -5.28
N LYS A 92 -10.15 5.25 -5.38
CA LYS A 92 -11.29 5.69 -6.23
C LYS A 92 -12.38 6.44 -5.47
N CYS A 93 -12.47 6.29 -4.15
CA CYS A 93 -13.44 7.00 -3.34
C CYS A 93 -13.25 8.51 -3.50
N GLU A 94 -14.34 9.25 -3.67
CA GLU A 94 -14.28 10.70 -3.85
C GLU A 94 -13.59 11.39 -2.66
N ILE A 95 -13.85 10.92 -1.43
CA ILE A 95 -13.19 11.44 -0.22
C ILE A 95 -11.70 11.12 -0.25
N ALA A 96 -11.32 9.88 -0.63
CA ALA A 96 -9.92 9.50 -0.79
C ALA A 96 -9.21 10.35 -1.85
N ASN A 97 -9.86 10.60 -2.99
CA ASN A 97 -9.35 11.46 -4.06
C ASN A 97 -9.10 12.89 -3.59
N GLN A 98 -10.02 13.47 -2.81
CA GLN A 98 -9.83 14.80 -2.22
C GLN A 98 -8.63 14.84 -1.25
N ILE A 99 -8.40 13.76 -0.49
CA ILE A 99 -7.23 13.64 0.38
C ILE A 99 -5.95 13.55 -0.46
N TRP A 100 -5.92 12.71 -1.50
CA TRP A 100 -4.78 12.59 -2.40
C TRP A 100 -4.45 13.91 -3.12
N ASP A 101 -5.46 14.64 -3.59
CA ASP A 101 -5.29 15.97 -4.19
C ASP A 101 -4.59 16.93 -3.23
N LYS A 102 -5.04 17.01 -1.96
CA LYS A 102 -4.40 17.85 -0.95
C LYS A 102 -2.96 17.41 -0.65
N VAL A 103 -2.71 16.12 -0.56
CA VAL A 103 -1.37 15.56 -0.29
C VAL A 103 -0.42 15.85 -1.45
N PHE A 104 -0.82 15.63 -2.70
CA PHE A 104 0.05 15.88 -3.85
C PHE A 104 0.28 17.38 -4.09
N LYS A 105 -0.74 18.22 -3.87
CA LYS A 105 -0.56 19.68 -3.85
C LYS A 105 0.46 20.12 -2.81
N TRP A 106 0.41 19.57 -1.59
CA TRP A 106 1.40 19.86 -0.55
C TRP A 106 2.83 19.41 -0.91
N LEU A 107 2.95 18.39 -1.76
CA LEU A 107 4.23 17.86 -2.24
C LEU A 107 4.74 18.49 -3.53
N ASP A 108 4.03 19.49 -4.08
CA ASP A 108 4.28 20.05 -5.41
C ASP A 108 4.31 18.98 -6.52
N LEU A 109 3.41 17.99 -6.43
CA LEU A 109 3.24 16.90 -7.39
C LEU A 109 1.90 17.05 -8.13
N PRO A 110 1.82 16.61 -9.41
CA PRO A 110 0.57 16.64 -10.16
C PRO A 110 -0.46 15.71 -9.52
N PHE A 111 -1.71 16.15 -9.47
CA PHE A 111 -2.84 15.28 -9.12
C PHE A 111 -3.12 14.27 -10.23
N LEU A 112 -3.36 13.02 -9.84
CA LEU A 112 -3.73 11.93 -10.72
C LEU A 112 -4.82 11.10 -10.07
N LEU A 113 -5.70 10.54 -10.91
CA LEU A 113 -6.66 9.53 -10.52
C LEU A 113 -6.04 8.16 -10.76
N PHE A 114 -6.10 7.30 -9.75
CA PHE A 114 -5.55 5.95 -9.82
C PHE A 114 -6.68 4.90 -9.79
N ASN A 115 -6.53 3.82 -10.55
CA ASN A 115 -7.48 2.72 -10.53
C ASN A 115 -7.24 1.74 -9.39
N ASP A 116 -6.01 1.68 -8.90
CA ASP A 116 -5.61 0.92 -7.73
C ASP A 116 -4.34 1.54 -7.10
N VAL A 117 -3.95 1.02 -5.94
CA VAL A 117 -2.76 1.49 -5.23
C VAL A 117 -1.47 1.06 -5.94
N LEU A 118 -1.49 0.04 -6.81
CA LEU A 118 -0.31 -0.37 -7.57
C LEU A 118 0.06 0.69 -8.62
N GLU A 119 -0.92 1.26 -9.32
CA GLU A 119 -0.74 2.38 -10.24
C GLU A 119 -0.12 3.60 -9.53
N LEU A 120 -0.57 3.90 -8.30
CA LEU A 120 0.04 4.94 -7.46
C LEU A 120 1.54 4.67 -7.25
N PHE A 121 1.92 3.44 -6.91
CA PHE A 121 3.31 3.08 -6.66
C PHE A 121 4.17 3.08 -7.93
N ILE A 122 3.62 2.61 -9.06
CA ILE A 122 4.28 2.70 -10.38
C ILE A 122 4.53 4.16 -10.74
N TRP A 123 3.55 5.03 -10.49
CA TRP A 123 3.70 6.46 -10.71
C TRP A 123 4.82 7.06 -9.84
N ILE A 124 4.89 6.74 -8.55
CA ILE A 124 5.98 7.20 -7.66
C ILE A 124 7.35 6.78 -8.22
N ASP A 125 7.47 5.54 -8.70
CA ASP A 125 8.72 5.04 -9.28
C ASP A 125 9.09 5.77 -10.57
N SER A 126 8.10 6.18 -11.37
CA SER A 126 8.28 6.93 -12.61
C SER A 126 8.74 8.39 -12.41
N LEU A 127 8.56 8.96 -11.21
CA LEU A 127 8.91 10.37 -10.93
C LEU A 127 10.40 10.63 -11.21
N ARG A 128 10.73 11.72 -11.90
CA ARG A 128 12.13 12.09 -12.19
C ARG A 128 12.74 12.92 -11.06
N ILE A 129 12.74 12.37 -9.85
CA ILE A 129 13.28 13.03 -8.64
C ILE A 129 14.34 12.17 -7.94
N LYS A 130 15.19 12.79 -7.11
CA LYS A 130 16.24 12.10 -6.34
C LYS A 130 15.65 10.96 -5.49
N LYS A 131 16.35 9.83 -5.40
CA LYS A 131 15.90 8.64 -4.64
C LYS A 131 15.49 8.94 -3.20
N LYS A 132 16.23 9.79 -2.49
CA LYS A 132 15.88 10.23 -1.13
C LYS A 132 14.51 10.92 -1.07
N LYS A 133 14.19 11.78 -2.06
CA LYS A 133 12.86 12.42 -2.15
C LYS A 133 11.77 11.42 -2.50
N LYS A 134 12.03 10.47 -3.43
CA LYS A 134 11.08 9.37 -3.72
C LYS A 134 10.72 8.58 -2.47
N ASN A 135 11.72 8.21 -1.66
CA ASN A 135 11.49 7.46 -0.42
C ASN A 135 10.60 8.26 0.56
N VAL A 136 10.77 9.58 0.64
CA VAL A 136 9.90 10.44 1.46
C VAL A 136 8.46 10.45 0.92
N VAL A 137 8.29 10.62 -0.39
CA VAL A 137 6.96 10.56 -1.03
C VAL A 137 6.30 9.21 -0.79
N GLU A 138 7.04 8.11 -0.96
CA GLU A 138 6.55 6.76 -0.71
C GLU A 138 6.11 6.54 0.74
N VAL A 139 6.90 7.00 1.72
CA VAL A 139 6.53 6.95 3.15
C VAL A 139 5.23 7.71 3.38
N ILE A 140 5.10 8.91 2.83
CA ILE A 140 3.89 9.73 2.96
C ILE A 140 2.68 9.00 2.36
N CYS A 141 2.82 8.44 1.15
CA CYS A 141 1.74 7.67 0.52
C CYS A 141 1.32 6.44 1.36
N ILE A 142 2.27 5.68 1.91
CA ILE A 142 1.95 4.54 2.78
C ILE A 142 1.24 4.99 4.06
N VAL A 143 1.64 6.12 4.64
CA VAL A 143 0.97 6.70 5.82
C VAL A 143 -0.45 7.17 5.48
N VAL A 144 -0.66 7.79 4.32
CA VAL A 144 -2.00 8.18 3.85
C VAL A 144 -2.89 6.96 3.67
N ILE A 145 -2.38 5.90 3.04
CA ILE A 145 -3.08 4.61 2.91
C ILE A 145 -3.45 4.00 4.28
N TRP A 146 -2.65 4.24 5.32
CA TRP A 146 -2.97 3.78 6.67
C TRP A 146 -4.07 4.59 7.36
N VAL A 147 -4.22 5.86 6.99
CA VAL A 147 -5.23 6.78 7.57
C VAL A 147 -6.58 6.64 6.87
N LEU A 148 -6.57 6.32 5.57
CA LEU A 148 -7.75 5.96 4.78
C LEU A 148 -8.30 4.58 5.21
#